data_AF-A0A2G2XAP5-F1
#
_entry.id   AF-A0A2G2XAP5-F1
#
_cell.length_a   1.000
_cell.length_b   1.000
_cell.length_c   1.000
_cell.angle_alpha   90.00
_cell.angle_beta   90.00
_cell.angle_gamma   90.00
#
_symmetry.space_group_name_H-M   'P 1'
#
loop_
_entity.id
_entity.type
_entity.pdbx_description
1 polymer ?
#
loop_
_entity_poly.entity_id
_entity_poly.type
_entity_poly.pdbx_seq_one_letter_code
_entity_poly.pdbx_strand_id
1 'polypeptide(L)'
;MPICDLDKRRPHGKKVMGMDVVVWWDKNEKEWKVMDDACPHRYAPLSEGRIDQWGRLQCVYHGWCFNGSGDCKFIPQAPRDGPPVHTSKRACATVYPSCVQNDILWFWPNADPLYKDIYLTKRPPYIPELDDSSFSKTFITRDIAYGYELLIENLMDPAHVQYSHYGIMNNCLCTVKADREGGRPLDITITKLDVNTITANQGPGRNTFLPPCMYYSYFAFGGPQGITSAESSGSVQEKPSAEKQKKALLVFICIPVSPGYSRIMFASPRNFATWADRIVPRWIFHLGQNLILDSDLYLLHVEERKLKEIGSYNWHKACYVPTKADAIVAAFRRWLNKYAGGQVDWRGKYSGELPPTPPREQLLDRYWTHTVNCTSCNLAYKGLNALEVILQIASIGVVGIVAAAKQGMLSVVARYSLVTVALLCFVASRWLSHFIYKNFHFHDYDHAFR
;
A
#
# COMPACT_ATOMS: atom_id res chain seq x y z
N MET A 1 -1.50 7.72 -3.11
CA MET A 1 -2.54 7.01 -2.33
C MET A 1 -3.66 6.62 -3.28
N PRO A 2 -4.29 5.44 -3.15
CA PRO A 2 -5.43 5.09 -3.99
C PRO A 2 -6.66 5.90 -3.56
N ILE A 3 -7.40 6.47 -4.51
CA ILE A 3 -8.52 7.39 -4.21
C ILE A 3 -9.67 6.70 -3.47
N CYS A 4 -9.78 5.37 -3.57
CA CYS A 4 -10.77 4.56 -2.86
C CYS A 4 -10.52 4.46 -1.35
N ASP A 5 -9.31 4.82 -0.90
CA ASP A 5 -8.96 4.90 0.53
C ASP A 5 -9.01 6.34 1.07
N LEU A 6 -9.38 7.33 0.24
CA LEU A 6 -9.52 8.72 0.65
C LEU A 6 -11.01 9.08 0.82
N ASP A 7 -11.39 9.50 2.03
CA ASP A 7 -12.74 9.99 2.32
C ASP A 7 -12.86 11.48 1.98
N LYS A 8 -13.71 11.83 1.01
CA LYS A 8 -13.95 13.21 0.54
C LYS A 8 -14.54 14.15 1.61
N ARG A 9 -14.97 13.63 2.76
CA ARG A 9 -15.58 14.42 3.83
C ARG A 9 -14.58 15.00 4.83
N ARG A 10 -13.34 14.52 4.81
CA ARG A 10 -12.30 14.94 5.76
C ARG A 10 -10.95 15.10 5.09
N PRO A 11 -10.06 15.94 5.63
CA PRO A 11 -8.67 15.95 5.24
C PRO A 11 -7.92 14.69 5.75
N HIS A 12 -6.80 14.37 5.12
CA HIS A 12 -5.96 13.20 5.43
C HIS A 12 -4.49 13.59 5.46
N GLY A 13 -3.84 13.38 6.60
CA GLY A 13 -2.39 13.61 6.75
C GLY A 13 -1.61 12.46 6.14
N LYS A 14 -0.57 12.78 5.38
CA LYS A 14 0.37 11.80 4.80
C LYS A 14 1.79 12.33 4.88
N LYS A 15 2.72 11.45 5.22
CA LYS A 15 4.16 11.69 5.05
C LYS A 15 4.65 11.01 3.76
N VAL A 16 5.35 11.76 2.92
CA VAL A 16 5.96 11.29 1.66
C VAL A 16 7.27 12.05 1.44
N MET A 17 8.38 11.35 1.19
CA MET A 17 9.73 11.92 1.06
C MET A 17 10.10 12.85 2.24
N GLY A 18 9.66 12.49 3.44
CA GLY A 18 9.83 13.30 4.64
C GLY A 18 8.94 14.53 4.72
N MET A 19 8.12 14.83 3.70
CA MET A 19 7.21 15.97 3.66
C MET A 19 5.88 15.58 4.30
N ASP A 20 5.40 16.39 5.22
CA ASP A 20 4.09 16.25 5.85
C ASP A 20 3.08 17.02 5.01
N VAL A 21 2.16 16.31 4.36
CA VAL A 21 1.17 16.87 3.44
C VAL A 21 -0.25 16.52 3.87
N VAL A 22 -1.16 17.46 3.68
CA VAL A 22 -2.59 17.25 3.81
C VAL A 22 -3.20 16.99 2.43
N VAL A 23 -3.94 15.89 2.32
CA VAL A 23 -4.75 15.54 1.17
C VAL A 23 -6.21 15.81 1.51
N TRP A 24 -6.92 16.60 0.71
CA TRP A 24 -8.32 16.90 0.96
C TRP A 24 -9.10 17.12 -0.34
N TRP A 25 -10.42 16.96 -0.27
CA TRP A 25 -11.31 17.15 -1.41
C TRP A 25 -11.85 18.57 -1.43
N ASP A 26 -11.44 19.36 -2.42
CA ASP A 26 -12.03 20.67 -2.66
C ASP A 26 -13.40 20.49 -3.32
N LYS A 27 -14.47 20.81 -2.57
CA LYS A 27 -15.84 20.66 -3.07
C LYS A 27 -16.18 21.67 -4.17
N ASN A 28 -15.50 22.82 -4.20
CA ASN A 28 -15.76 23.87 -5.16
C ASN A 28 -15.15 23.50 -6.53
N GLU A 29 -13.90 23.03 -6.52
CA GLU A 29 -13.20 22.58 -7.73
C GLU A 29 -13.53 21.13 -8.12
N LYS A 30 -14.12 20.35 -7.21
CA LYS A 30 -14.36 18.90 -7.36
C LYS A 30 -13.08 18.13 -7.67
N GLU A 31 -12.01 18.46 -6.96
CA GLU A 31 -10.69 17.86 -7.13
C GLU A 31 -10.02 17.56 -5.80
N TRP A 32 -9.16 16.54 -5.79
CA TRP A 32 -8.23 16.31 -4.70
C TRP A 32 -7.10 17.34 -4.75
N LYS A 33 -6.78 17.94 -3.60
CA LYS A 33 -5.69 18.90 -3.44
C LYS A 33 -4.68 18.38 -2.43
N VAL A 34 -3.42 18.73 -2.64
CA VAL A 34 -2.29 18.39 -1.77
C VAL A 34 -1.59 19.66 -1.32
N MET A 35 -1.46 19.85 -0.02
CA MET A 35 -0.85 21.04 0.58
C MET A 35 0.12 20.65 1.69
N ASP A 36 0.93 21.59 2.16
CA ASP A 36 1.67 21.39 3.41
C ASP A 36 0.69 21.09 4.55
N ASP A 37 1.00 20.10 5.37
CA ASP A 37 0.22 19.78 6.57
C ASP A 37 0.56 20.71 7.74
N ALA A 38 0.56 22.02 7.47
CA ALA A 38 0.92 23.03 8.44
C ALA A 38 0.18 24.33 8.15
N CYS A 39 -0.63 24.77 9.10
CA CYS A 39 -1.33 26.04 9.01
C CYS A 39 -0.31 27.20 9.07
N PRO A 40 -0.29 28.13 8.10
CA PRO A 40 0.67 29.24 8.09
C PRO A 40 0.53 30.21 9.27
N HIS A 41 -0.56 30.12 10.03
CA HIS A 41 -0.74 30.91 11.25
C HIS A 41 0.21 30.47 12.38
N ARG A 42 0.19 29.18 12.76
CA ARG A 42 0.96 28.63 13.92
C ARG A 42 1.32 27.15 13.77
N TYR A 43 1.45 26.66 12.54
CA TYR A 43 1.89 25.29 12.20
C TYR A 43 1.02 24.14 12.73
N ALA A 44 -0.23 24.41 13.14
CA ALA A 44 -1.18 23.33 13.46
C ALA A 44 -1.43 22.46 12.22
N PRO A 45 -1.51 21.13 12.36
CA PRO A 45 -1.75 20.23 11.23
C PRO A 45 -3.12 20.53 10.62
N LEU A 46 -3.13 20.77 9.31
CA LEU A 46 -4.36 21.00 8.55
C LEU A 46 -5.13 19.70 8.30
N SER A 47 -4.45 18.55 8.40
CA SER A 47 -5.00 17.21 8.32
C SER A 47 -5.93 16.84 9.48
N GLU A 48 -5.74 17.46 10.64
CA GLU A 48 -6.67 17.39 11.77
C GLU A 48 -7.84 18.37 11.61
N GLY A 49 -7.85 19.14 10.52
CA GLY A 49 -8.87 20.09 10.13
C GLY A 49 -10.22 19.48 9.75
N ARG A 50 -11.03 20.29 9.08
CA ARG A 50 -12.33 19.86 8.51
C ARG A 50 -12.61 20.59 7.21
N ILE A 51 -13.49 20.02 6.39
CA ILE A 51 -14.05 20.72 5.23
C ILE A 51 -15.27 21.49 5.71
N ASP A 52 -15.21 22.82 5.67
CA ASP A 52 -16.29 23.67 6.15
C ASP A 52 -17.54 23.61 5.23
N GLN A 53 -18.62 24.26 5.65
CA GLN A 53 -19.87 24.30 4.89
C GLN A 53 -19.76 25.00 3.53
N TRP A 54 -18.71 25.79 3.31
CA TRP A 54 -18.40 26.45 2.02
C TRP A 54 -17.39 25.65 1.19
N GLY A 55 -17.06 24.43 1.60
CA GLY A 55 -16.17 23.55 0.85
C GLY A 55 -14.68 23.88 0.96
N ARG A 56 -14.27 24.67 1.96
CA ARG A 56 -12.87 25.07 2.19
C ARG A 56 -12.21 24.19 3.23
N LEU A 57 -10.89 24.09 3.18
CA LEU A 57 -10.11 23.44 4.24
C LEU A 57 -10.00 24.39 5.43
N GLN A 58 -10.62 24.02 6.55
CA GLN A 58 -10.59 24.79 7.79
C GLN A 58 -9.64 24.18 8.80
N CYS A 59 -8.68 24.98 9.27
CA CYS A 59 -7.80 24.62 10.38
C CYS A 59 -8.62 24.50 11.68
N VAL A 60 -8.45 23.40 12.41
CA VAL A 60 -9.14 23.16 13.69
C VAL A 60 -8.76 24.15 14.78
N TYR A 61 -7.54 24.71 14.75
CA TYR A 61 -7.04 25.50 15.86
C TYR A 61 -7.72 26.87 15.96
N HIS A 62 -7.70 27.66 14.88
CA HIS A 62 -8.25 29.03 14.89
C HIS A 62 -9.28 29.29 13.79
N GLY A 63 -9.67 28.26 13.03
CA GLY A 63 -10.74 28.36 12.04
C GLY A 63 -10.36 29.10 10.74
N TRP A 64 -9.07 29.33 10.48
CA TRP A 64 -8.60 29.87 9.20
C TRP A 64 -8.98 28.89 8.07
N CYS A 65 -9.54 29.42 6.98
CA CYS A 65 -10.02 28.61 5.85
C CYS A 65 -9.23 28.88 4.58
N PHE A 66 -8.88 27.81 3.85
CA PHE A 66 -8.10 27.84 2.62
C PHE A 66 -8.88 27.21 1.46
N ASN A 67 -8.75 27.76 0.25
CA ASN A 67 -9.24 27.10 -0.97
C ASN A 67 -8.19 26.14 -1.54
N GLY A 68 -8.52 25.40 -2.62
CA GLY A 68 -7.61 24.48 -3.29
C GLY A 68 -6.34 25.10 -3.90
N SER A 69 -6.30 26.42 -4.07
CA SER A 69 -5.09 27.16 -4.49
C SER A 69 -4.22 27.59 -3.30
N GLY A 70 -4.61 27.25 -2.08
CA GLY A 70 -3.89 27.59 -0.85
C GLY A 70 -4.16 29.00 -0.34
N ASP A 71 -4.98 29.80 -1.04
CA ASP A 71 -5.31 31.15 -0.61
C ASP A 71 -6.11 31.09 0.70
N CYS A 72 -5.73 31.91 1.67
CA CYS A 72 -6.57 32.14 2.83
C CYS A 72 -7.82 32.92 2.41
N LYS A 73 -8.99 32.28 2.51
CA LYS A 73 -10.28 32.89 2.16
C LYS A 73 -11.01 33.47 3.36
N PHE A 74 -10.65 33.07 4.57
CA PHE A 74 -11.35 33.52 5.77
C PHE A 74 -10.48 33.37 7.01
N ILE A 75 -10.42 34.44 7.80
CA ILE A 75 -9.81 34.50 9.12
C ILE A 75 -10.92 34.96 10.08
N PRO A 76 -11.50 34.07 10.90
CA PRO A 76 -12.66 34.42 11.71
C PRO A 76 -12.40 35.57 12.69
N GLN A 77 -11.15 35.74 13.14
CA GLN A 77 -10.74 36.76 14.11
C GLN A 77 -10.36 38.09 13.47
N ALA A 78 -10.35 38.20 12.13
CA ALA A 78 -10.09 39.46 11.46
C ALA A 78 -11.36 40.35 11.48
N PRO A 79 -11.27 41.62 11.94
CA PRO A 79 -12.40 42.55 11.88
C PRO A 79 -12.89 42.75 10.44
N ARG A 80 -14.21 42.81 10.25
CA ARG A 80 -14.81 42.98 8.91
C ARG A 80 -14.42 44.31 8.26
N ASP A 81 -14.33 45.36 9.05
CA ASP A 81 -13.96 46.72 8.60
C ASP A 81 -12.44 46.97 8.69
N GLY A 82 -11.67 45.93 9.01
CA GLY A 82 -10.20 45.99 9.08
C GLY A 82 -9.53 45.78 7.73
N PRO A 83 -8.19 45.91 7.66
CA PRO A 83 -7.45 45.59 6.46
C PRO A 83 -7.64 44.10 6.08
N PRO A 84 -7.64 43.75 4.77
CA PRO A 84 -7.91 42.39 4.30
C PRO A 84 -6.71 41.46 4.53
N VAL A 85 -6.36 41.18 5.79
CA VAL A 85 -5.16 40.43 6.17
C VAL A 85 -5.07 39.02 5.56
N HIS A 86 -6.21 38.43 5.18
CA HIS A 86 -6.28 37.14 4.51
C HIS A 86 -5.67 37.15 3.08
N THR A 87 -5.53 38.32 2.45
CA THR A 87 -4.92 38.43 1.10
C THR A 87 -3.39 38.45 1.13
N SER A 88 -2.78 38.51 2.32
CA SER A 88 -1.33 38.44 2.46
C SER A 88 -0.80 37.09 1.98
N LYS A 89 0.32 37.09 1.24
CA LYS A 89 0.99 35.84 0.83
C LYS A 89 1.45 34.99 2.02
N ARG A 90 1.72 35.61 3.17
CA ARG A 90 2.04 34.91 4.43
C ARG A 90 0.84 34.18 5.04
N ALA A 91 -0.38 34.49 4.61
CA ALA A 91 -1.58 33.78 5.01
C ALA A 91 -1.86 32.57 4.12
N CYS A 92 -1.23 32.43 2.96
CA CYS A 92 -1.47 31.30 2.05
C CYS A 92 -0.79 30.01 2.54
N ALA A 93 -1.45 28.88 2.36
CA ALA A 93 -0.86 27.56 2.51
C ALA A 93 -0.11 27.15 1.22
N THR A 94 1.00 26.43 1.36
CA THR A 94 1.75 25.89 0.24
C THR A 94 0.95 24.77 -0.44
N VAL A 95 0.89 24.79 -1.77
CA VAL A 95 0.17 23.78 -2.57
C VAL A 95 1.14 23.03 -3.48
N TYR A 96 0.95 21.72 -3.59
CA TYR A 96 1.70 20.88 -4.50
C TYR A 96 0.88 20.56 -5.76
N PRO A 97 1.46 20.66 -6.97
CA PRO A 97 0.83 20.18 -8.19
C PRO A 97 0.44 18.71 -8.04
N SER A 98 -0.82 18.38 -8.29
CA SER A 98 -1.34 17.02 -8.09
C SER A 98 -2.30 16.60 -9.19
N CYS A 99 -2.33 15.31 -9.49
CA CYS A 99 -3.27 14.74 -10.45
C CYS A 99 -3.74 13.35 -10.00
N VAL A 100 -4.89 12.93 -10.52
CA VAL A 100 -5.36 11.55 -10.38
C VAL A 100 -5.07 10.79 -11.67
N GLN A 101 -4.36 9.68 -11.57
CA GLN A 101 -4.06 8.77 -12.68
C GLN A 101 -4.06 7.32 -12.17
N ASN A 102 -4.64 6.40 -12.93
CA ASN A 102 -4.81 4.99 -12.53
C ASN A 102 -5.47 4.81 -11.15
N ASP A 103 -6.49 5.62 -10.82
CA ASP A 103 -7.14 5.71 -9.50
C ASP A 103 -6.22 6.01 -8.32
N ILE A 104 -5.06 6.62 -8.59
CA ILE A 104 -4.08 7.02 -7.60
C ILE A 104 -3.96 8.55 -7.62
N LEU A 105 -3.98 9.16 -6.44
CA LEU A 105 -3.58 10.55 -6.27
C LEU A 105 -2.05 10.64 -6.23
N TRP A 106 -1.51 11.40 -7.19
CA TRP A 106 -0.10 11.74 -7.33
C TRP A 106 0.10 13.22 -7.01
N PHE A 107 1.28 13.57 -6.50
CA PHE A 107 1.71 14.96 -6.42
C PHE A 107 3.19 15.10 -6.79
N TRP A 108 3.55 16.27 -7.28
CA TRP A 108 4.93 16.65 -7.51
C TRP A 108 5.50 17.26 -6.22
N PRO A 109 6.57 16.69 -5.63
CA PRO A 109 7.12 17.14 -4.35
C PRO A 109 7.97 18.43 -4.49
N ASN A 110 7.48 19.41 -5.24
CA ASN A 110 8.04 20.74 -5.37
C ASN A 110 6.90 21.74 -5.62
N ALA A 111 6.78 22.73 -4.73
CA ALA A 111 5.72 23.74 -4.76
C ALA A 111 6.13 25.03 -5.49
N ASP A 112 7.32 25.09 -6.09
CA ASP A 112 7.72 26.24 -6.90
C ASP A 112 6.68 26.48 -8.01
N PRO A 113 6.20 27.73 -8.18
CA PRO A 113 5.22 28.09 -9.21
C PRO A 113 5.58 27.62 -10.63
N LEU A 114 6.87 27.48 -10.96
CA LEU A 114 7.33 26.93 -12.24
C LEU A 114 6.78 25.51 -12.52
N TYR A 115 6.51 24.73 -11.47
CA TYR A 115 6.00 23.36 -11.60
C TYR A 115 4.48 23.25 -11.50
N LYS A 116 3.73 24.36 -11.42
CA LYS A 116 2.27 24.35 -11.27
C LYS A 116 1.59 23.40 -12.26
N ASP A 117 2.02 23.44 -13.52
CA ASP A 117 1.45 22.65 -14.62
C ASP A 117 2.36 21.48 -15.06
N ILE A 118 3.23 21.00 -14.16
CA ILE A 118 4.24 19.96 -14.47
C ILE A 118 3.62 18.69 -15.05
N TYR A 119 2.40 18.33 -14.65
CA TYR A 119 1.70 17.15 -15.12
C TYR A 119 1.28 17.23 -16.61
N LEU A 120 1.31 18.42 -17.23
CA LEU A 120 1.11 18.57 -18.67
C LEU A 120 2.31 18.08 -19.48
N THR A 121 3.52 18.13 -18.90
CA THR A 121 4.77 17.77 -19.59
C THR A 121 5.40 16.49 -19.03
N LYS A 122 5.25 16.23 -17.73
CA LYS A 122 5.76 15.05 -17.02
C LYS A 122 4.65 14.39 -16.23
N ARG A 123 4.04 13.35 -16.81
CA ARG A 123 3.01 12.56 -16.15
C ARG A 123 3.61 11.46 -15.28
N PRO A 124 2.91 10.99 -14.24
CA PRO A 124 3.27 9.77 -13.55
C PRO A 124 3.35 8.57 -14.52
N PRO A 125 4.10 7.51 -14.19
CA PRO A 125 4.06 6.26 -14.94
C PRO A 125 2.62 5.76 -15.13
N TYR A 126 2.29 5.28 -16.33
CA TYR A 126 0.94 4.83 -16.70
C TYR A 126 0.91 3.33 -16.98
N ILE A 127 0.01 2.62 -16.31
CA ILE A 127 -0.23 1.19 -16.55
C ILE A 127 -1.63 1.04 -17.17
N PRO A 128 -1.74 0.71 -18.48
CA PRO A 128 -3.02 0.62 -19.16
C PRO A 128 -4.02 -0.35 -18.51
N GLU A 129 -3.54 -1.48 -18.00
CA GLU A 129 -4.37 -2.52 -17.38
C GLU A 129 -5.04 -2.07 -16.08
N LEU A 130 -4.57 -0.99 -15.46
CA LEU A 130 -5.27 -0.40 -14.33
C LEU A 130 -6.53 0.35 -14.78
N ASP A 131 -6.58 0.93 -15.97
CA ASP A 131 -7.76 1.68 -16.45
C ASP A 131 -8.62 0.89 -17.45
N ASP A 132 -8.21 -0.33 -17.80
CA ASP A 132 -8.96 -1.22 -18.67
C ASP A 132 -10.10 -1.91 -17.89
N SER A 133 -11.34 -1.64 -18.30
CA SER A 133 -12.56 -2.24 -17.73
C SER A 133 -12.64 -3.78 -17.83
N SER A 134 -11.85 -4.40 -18.71
CA SER A 134 -11.76 -5.85 -18.83
C SER A 134 -10.89 -6.49 -17.75
N PHE A 135 -10.11 -5.66 -17.04
CA PHE A 135 -9.33 -6.06 -15.89
C PHE A 135 -10.09 -5.71 -14.60
N SER A 136 -9.93 -6.57 -13.60
CA SER A 136 -10.27 -6.25 -12.23
C SER A 136 -9.00 -5.89 -11.47
N LYS A 137 -9.07 -4.89 -10.60
CA LYS A 137 -7.96 -4.40 -9.79
C LYS A 137 -8.36 -4.21 -8.34
N THR A 138 -7.47 -4.59 -7.43
CA THR A 138 -7.59 -4.31 -6.00
C THR A 138 -6.31 -3.64 -5.53
N PHE A 139 -6.45 -2.57 -4.74
CA PHE A 139 -5.32 -1.86 -4.14
C PHE A 139 -5.20 -2.21 -2.66
N ILE A 140 -3.98 -2.52 -2.23
CA ILE A 140 -3.57 -2.53 -0.83
C ILE A 140 -2.45 -1.50 -0.64
N THR A 141 -2.50 -0.74 0.45
CA THR A 141 -1.43 0.18 0.86
C THR A 141 -0.97 -0.18 2.27
N ARG A 142 0.33 -0.25 2.50
CA ARG A 142 0.90 -0.52 3.82
C ARG A 142 2.16 0.31 4.06
N ASP A 143 2.27 0.88 5.25
CA ASP A 143 3.50 1.49 5.73
C ASP A 143 4.42 0.40 6.28
N ILE A 144 5.70 0.46 5.95
CA ILE A 144 6.67 -0.60 6.17
C ILE A 144 7.88 -0.01 6.89
N ALA A 145 8.34 -0.70 7.93
CA ALA A 145 9.41 -0.24 8.81
C ALA A 145 10.82 -0.57 8.29
N TYR A 146 11.06 -0.37 7.00
CA TYR A 146 12.39 -0.33 6.40
C TYR A 146 12.38 0.58 5.16
N GLY A 147 13.56 1.02 4.75
CA GLY A 147 13.76 2.02 3.71
C GLY A 147 13.31 1.61 2.31
N TYR A 148 13.12 2.64 1.48
CA TYR A 148 12.60 2.53 0.11
C TYR A 148 13.53 1.71 -0.80
N GLU A 149 14.84 1.86 -0.64
CA GLU A 149 15.84 1.17 -1.45
C GLU A 149 15.74 -0.36 -1.26
N LEU A 150 15.68 -0.79 0.01
CA LEU A 150 15.57 -2.20 0.34
C LEU A 150 14.20 -2.79 -0.05
N LEU A 151 13.13 -1.99 0.04
CA LEU A 151 11.80 -2.38 -0.46
C LEU A 151 11.83 -2.71 -1.95
N ILE A 152 12.46 -1.87 -2.76
CA ILE A 152 12.55 -2.13 -4.20
C ILE A 152 13.39 -3.37 -4.48
N GLU A 153 14.51 -3.54 -3.78
CA GLU A 153 15.38 -4.69 -3.96
C GLU A 153 14.68 -6.01 -3.63
N ASN A 154 13.94 -6.05 -2.52
CA ASN A 154 13.14 -7.20 -2.16
C ASN A 154 12.11 -7.54 -3.26
N LEU A 155 11.41 -6.56 -3.81
CA LEU A 155 10.46 -6.80 -4.91
C LEU A 155 11.13 -7.25 -6.21
N MET A 156 12.38 -6.84 -6.45
CA MET A 156 13.18 -7.21 -7.61
C MET A 156 13.85 -8.57 -7.49
N ASP A 157 13.88 -9.16 -6.29
CA ASP A 157 14.49 -10.45 -6.02
C ASP A 157 13.43 -11.57 -6.00
N PRO A 158 13.26 -12.35 -7.07
CA PRO A 158 12.36 -13.50 -7.05
C PRO A 158 12.85 -14.70 -6.24
N ALA A 159 14.11 -14.73 -5.78
CA ALA A 159 14.68 -15.87 -5.06
C ALA A 159 14.05 -16.04 -3.67
N HIS A 160 13.82 -14.94 -2.95
CA HIS A 160 13.22 -15.00 -1.61
C HIS A 160 11.78 -15.56 -1.61
N VAL A 161 11.07 -15.51 -2.74
CA VAL A 161 9.63 -15.84 -2.79
C VAL A 161 9.31 -17.26 -2.32
N GLN A 162 10.18 -18.23 -2.60
CA GLN A 162 9.94 -19.62 -2.15
C GLN A 162 10.28 -19.83 -0.67
N TYR A 163 11.10 -18.95 -0.09
CA TYR A 163 11.64 -19.10 1.27
C TYR A 163 10.88 -18.21 2.26
N SER A 164 10.86 -16.89 2.07
CA SER A 164 10.15 -15.96 2.97
C SER A 164 8.65 -16.25 2.97
N HIS A 165 8.08 -16.53 1.80
CA HIS A 165 6.64 -16.74 1.62
C HIS A 165 6.22 -18.21 1.66
N TYR A 166 7.08 -19.09 2.19
CA TYR A 166 6.83 -20.52 2.28
C TYR A 166 5.51 -20.82 3.00
N GLY A 167 4.68 -21.67 2.40
CA GLY A 167 3.35 -22.02 2.92
C GLY A 167 2.28 -20.92 2.79
N ILE A 168 2.62 -19.72 2.28
CA ILE A 168 1.66 -18.66 1.95
C ILE A 168 1.44 -18.61 0.43
N MET A 169 2.54 -18.52 -0.33
CA MET A 169 2.52 -18.44 -1.78
C MET A 169 2.91 -19.80 -2.37
N ASN A 170 1.93 -20.56 -2.86
CA ASN A 170 2.21 -21.77 -3.65
C ASN A 170 2.54 -21.39 -5.09
N ASN A 171 3.58 -20.58 -5.26
CA ASN A 171 4.05 -20.11 -6.56
C ASN A 171 4.98 -21.14 -7.19
N CYS A 172 4.40 -22.19 -7.75
CA CYS A 172 4.73 -22.75 -9.06
C CYS A 172 4.42 -24.26 -9.10
N LEU A 173 3.67 -24.68 -10.13
CA LEU A 173 3.64 -26.04 -10.66
C LEU A 173 4.99 -26.34 -11.37
N CYS A 174 6.10 -26.11 -10.67
CA CYS A 174 7.43 -26.36 -11.17
C CYS A 174 7.80 -27.80 -10.78
N THR A 175 8.10 -28.63 -11.78
CA THR A 175 8.47 -30.04 -11.57
C THR A 175 9.89 -30.20 -11.04
N VAL A 176 10.77 -29.20 -11.24
CA VAL A 176 12.16 -29.20 -10.77
C VAL A 176 12.31 -28.24 -9.60
N LYS A 177 12.70 -28.79 -8.44
CA LYS A 177 12.99 -28.08 -7.19
C LYS A 177 14.34 -28.58 -6.64
N ALA A 178 15.15 -27.69 -6.11
CA ALA A 178 16.44 -28.00 -5.49
C ALA A 178 16.29 -28.44 -4.03
N ASP A 179 15.23 -28.00 -3.35
CA ASP A 179 14.94 -28.28 -1.95
C ASP A 179 13.42 -28.39 -1.69
N ARG A 180 13.05 -28.56 -0.41
CA ARG A 180 11.66 -28.69 0.06
C ARG A 180 10.87 -27.41 -0.19
N GLU A 181 11.50 -26.26 -0.01
CA GLU A 181 10.93 -24.94 -0.12
C GLU A 181 10.60 -24.57 -1.58
N GLY A 182 11.32 -25.15 -2.54
CA GLY A 182 11.08 -24.97 -3.97
C GLY A 182 12.10 -24.07 -4.66
N GLY A 183 13.26 -23.87 -4.02
CA GLY A 183 14.40 -23.17 -4.60
C GLY A 183 14.82 -23.77 -5.94
N ARG A 184 15.30 -22.92 -6.85
CA ARG A 184 15.78 -23.34 -8.17
C ARG A 184 16.67 -22.27 -8.78
N PRO A 185 17.55 -22.64 -9.73
CA PRO A 185 18.27 -21.65 -10.53
C PRO A 185 17.29 -20.72 -11.26
N LEU A 186 17.55 -19.41 -11.17
CA LEU A 186 16.80 -18.38 -11.88
C LEU A 186 17.69 -17.76 -12.95
N ASP A 187 17.27 -17.87 -14.21
CA ASP A 187 17.94 -17.23 -15.33
C ASP A 187 17.26 -15.89 -15.62
N ILE A 188 17.87 -14.81 -15.12
CA ILE A 188 17.38 -13.46 -15.30
C ILE A 188 18.35 -12.69 -16.19
N THR A 189 17.81 -12.06 -17.23
CA THR A 189 18.60 -11.28 -18.19
C THR A 189 18.09 -9.86 -18.29
N ILE A 190 18.97 -8.89 -18.02
CA ILE A 190 18.67 -7.47 -18.19
C ILE A 190 18.59 -7.17 -19.69
N THR A 191 17.42 -6.70 -20.13
CA THR A 191 17.19 -6.33 -21.53
C THR A 191 17.35 -4.83 -21.76
N LYS A 192 17.10 -4.01 -20.73
CA LYS A 192 17.22 -2.56 -20.81
C LYS A 192 17.62 -1.96 -19.46
N LEU A 193 18.57 -1.02 -19.47
CA LEU A 193 18.99 -0.24 -18.31
C LEU A 193 19.35 1.17 -18.77
N ASP A 194 18.49 2.14 -18.48
CA ASP A 194 18.74 3.57 -18.70
C ASP A 194 18.16 4.41 -17.56
N VAL A 195 18.26 5.74 -17.66
CA VAL A 195 17.76 6.67 -16.62
C VAL A 195 16.27 6.53 -16.34
N ASN A 196 15.47 6.11 -17.33
CA ASN A 196 14.01 6.06 -17.27
C ASN A 196 13.46 4.64 -17.05
N THR A 197 14.27 3.58 -17.18
CA THR A 197 13.78 2.21 -16.97
C THR A 197 14.87 1.18 -16.73
N ILE A 198 14.51 0.14 -15.96
CA ILE A 198 15.21 -1.14 -15.91
C ILE A 198 14.21 -2.21 -16.34
N THR A 199 14.58 -3.05 -17.31
CA THR A 199 13.74 -4.17 -17.76
C THR A 199 14.55 -5.45 -17.76
N ALA A 200 13.92 -6.54 -17.31
CA ALA A 200 14.53 -7.86 -17.29
C ALA A 200 13.52 -8.95 -17.68
N ASN A 201 14.03 -9.98 -18.35
CA ASN A 201 13.28 -11.20 -18.61
C ASN A 201 13.59 -12.24 -17.53
N GLN A 202 12.56 -12.93 -17.06
CA GLN A 202 12.65 -14.00 -16.07
C GLN A 202 11.71 -15.14 -16.50
N GLY A 203 12.26 -16.14 -17.20
CA GLY A 203 11.44 -17.19 -17.83
C GLY A 203 10.36 -16.60 -18.74
N PRO A 204 9.07 -16.97 -18.60
CA PRO A 204 7.97 -16.38 -19.38
C PRO A 204 7.52 -15.00 -18.89
N GLY A 205 8.03 -14.53 -17.75
CA GLY A 205 7.69 -13.24 -17.16
C GLY A 205 8.62 -12.11 -17.60
N ARG A 206 8.10 -10.88 -17.56
CA ARG A 206 8.89 -9.67 -17.78
C ARG A 206 8.72 -8.71 -16.61
N ASN A 207 9.84 -8.28 -16.04
CA ASN A 207 9.91 -7.36 -14.92
C ASN A 207 10.37 -5.99 -15.41
N THR A 208 9.70 -4.93 -14.96
CA THR A 208 10.01 -3.55 -15.37
C THR A 208 9.97 -2.62 -14.16
N PHE A 209 11.05 -1.88 -13.97
CA PHE A 209 11.13 -0.74 -13.06
C PHE A 209 11.03 0.56 -13.85
N LEU A 210 10.12 1.41 -13.41
CA LEU A 210 9.90 2.77 -13.87
C LEU A 210 10.22 3.71 -12.69
N PRO A 211 11.39 4.36 -12.71
CA PRO A 211 11.75 5.36 -11.72
C PRO A 211 10.69 6.47 -11.61
N PRO A 212 10.53 7.08 -10.42
CA PRO A 212 11.32 6.84 -9.22
C PRO A 212 10.65 5.90 -8.23
N CYS A 213 9.60 5.13 -8.58
CA CYS A 213 8.85 4.40 -7.55
C CYS A 213 8.04 3.20 -8.02
N MET A 214 7.95 2.91 -9.33
CA MET A 214 7.05 1.87 -9.81
C MET A 214 7.84 0.66 -10.28
N TYR A 215 7.49 -0.52 -9.77
CA TYR A 215 7.99 -1.80 -10.24
C TYR A 215 6.80 -2.68 -10.60
N TYR A 216 6.82 -3.32 -11.76
CA TYR A 216 5.75 -4.25 -12.12
C TYR A 216 6.26 -5.47 -12.88
N SER A 217 5.56 -6.58 -12.66
CA SER A 217 5.82 -7.87 -13.28
C SER A 217 4.62 -8.30 -14.09
N TYR A 218 4.87 -8.72 -15.32
CA TYR A 218 3.84 -9.21 -16.24
C TYR A 218 3.87 -10.73 -16.34
N PHE A 219 2.70 -11.37 -16.19
CA PHE A 219 2.50 -12.81 -16.33
C PHE A 219 1.43 -13.09 -17.38
N ALA A 220 1.83 -13.76 -18.46
CA ALA A 220 0.89 -14.31 -19.44
C ALA A 220 0.71 -15.81 -19.20
N PHE A 221 -0.54 -16.24 -19.04
CA PHE A 221 -0.89 -17.65 -18.90
C PHE A 221 -1.49 -18.17 -20.22
N GLY A 222 -0.95 -19.30 -20.72
CA GLY A 222 -1.52 -20.03 -21.86
C GLY A 222 -1.10 -19.56 -23.27
N GLY A 223 0.08 -18.94 -23.43
CA GLY A 223 0.68 -18.74 -24.76
C GLY A 223 1.51 -19.95 -25.21
N PRO A 224 1.75 -20.15 -26.53
CA PRO A 224 2.58 -21.26 -26.99
C PRO A 224 3.97 -21.20 -26.36
N GLN A 225 4.37 -22.29 -25.71
CA GLN A 225 5.76 -22.51 -25.32
C GLN A 225 6.55 -22.78 -26.61
N GLY A 226 7.22 -21.76 -27.16
CA GLY A 226 7.93 -21.90 -28.44
C GLY A 226 8.92 -20.78 -28.71
N ILE A 227 10.19 -21.06 -28.42
CA ILE A 227 11.40 -20.73 -29.19
C ILE A 227 11.34 -19.43 -30.03
N THR A 228 12.04 -18.40 -29.56
CA THR A 228 12.53 -17.34 -30.45
C THR A 228 13.67 -17.87 -31.30
N SER A 229 13.42 -18.14 -32.57
CA SER A 229 14.46 -18.19 -33.60
C SER A 229 13.87 -17.88 -34.98
N ALA A 230 14.35 -16.75 -35.53
CA ALA A 230 14.61 -16.45 -36.93
C ALA A 230 13.48 -16.52 -37.98
N GLU A 231 13.58 -15.57 -38.90
CA GLU A 231 12.84 -15.35 -40.14
C GLU A 231 12.63 -16.60 -40.99
N SER A 232 11.43 -16.77 -41.57
CA SER A 232 11.21 -16.70 -43.03
C SER A 232 9.84 -17.24 -43.46
N SER A 233 9.25 -16.54 -44.43
CA SER A 233 8.32 -16.99 -45.48
C SER A 233 7.03 -17.78 -45.16
N GLY A 234 5.90 -17.14 -45.46
CA GLY A 234 4.92 -17.69 -46.40
C GLY A 234 3.97 -18.79 -45.92
N SER A 235 2.81 -18.40 -45.38
CA SER A 235 1.49 -18.90 -45.80
C SER A 235 0.39 -18.26 -44.95
N VAL A 236 -0.66 -17.79 -45.62
CA VAL A 236 -1.88 -17.28 -44.98
C VAL A 236 -2.66 -18.50 -44.49
N GLN A 237 -2.58 -18.78 -43.19
CA GLN A 237 -3.53 -19.66 -42.50
C GLN A 237 -4.41 -18.81 -41.58
N GLU A 238 -5.72 -19.02 -41.73
CA GLU A 238 -6.79 -18.34 -41.02
C GLU A 238 -6.56 -18.35 -39.51
N LYS A 239 -6.62 -17.16 -38.90
CA LYS A 239 -6.53 -16.97 -37.44
C LYS A 239 -7.69 -17.73 -36.76
N PRO A 240 -7.41 -18.68 -35.86
CA PRO A 240 -8.42 -19.13 -34.91
C PRO A 240 -8.86 -17.92 -34.07
N SER A 241 -10.17 -17.82 -33.79
CA SER A 241 -10.75 -16.80 -32.92
C SER A 241 -9.90 -16.60 -31.67
N ALA A 242 -9.42 -15.37 -31.45
CA ALA A 242 -8.55 -15.03 -30.33
C ALA A 242 -9.27 -15.26 -29.01
N GLU A 243 -9.12 -16.46 -28.42
CA GLU A 243 -9.37 -16.65 -26.99
C GLU A 243 -8.53 -15.60 -26.26
N LYS A 244 -9.20 -14.72 -25.49
CA LYS A 244 -8.53 -13.64 -24.77
C LYS A 244 -7.49 -14.25 -23.83
N GLN A 245 -6.21 -14.06 -24.16
CA GLN A 245 -5.09 -14.50 -23.35
C GLN A 245 -5.28 -14.04 -21.90
N LYS A 246 -5.12 -14.97 -20.94
CA LYS A 246 -5.20 -14.65 -19.51
C LYS A 246 -3.96 -13.87 -19.10
N LYS A 247 -4.17 -12.65 -18.60
CA LYS A 247 -3.14 -11.71 -18.20
C LYS A 247 -3.32 -11.33 -16.74
N ALA A 248 -2.23 -11.32 -16.00
CA ALA A 248 -2.15 -10.73 -14.67
C ALA A 248 -0.86 -9.92 -14.56
N LEU A 249 -0.93 -8.79 -13.88
CA LEU A 249 0.23 -8.01 -13.49
C LEU A 249 0.30 -7.92 -11.97
N LEU A 250 1.51 -7.80 -11.45
CA LEU A 250 1.75 -7.30 -10.10
C LEU A 250 2.37 -5.91 -10.26
N VAL A 251 1.69 -4.88 -9.77
CA VAL A 251 2.14 -3.48 -9.86
C VAL A 251 2.41 -2.98 -8.44
N PHE A 252 3.65 -2.63 -8.18
CA PHE A 252 4.12 -2.10 -6.91
C PHE A 252 4.54 -0.66 -7.08
N ILE A 253 4.10 0.20 -6.16
CA ILE A 253 4.50 1.59 -6.06
C ILE A 253 5.11 1.79 -4.67
N CYS A 254 6.43 1.97 -4.66
CA CYS A 254 7.27 2.09 -3.48
C CYS A 254 7.51 3.56 -3.16
N ILE A 255 7.04 4.04 -2.02
CA ILE A 255 7.03 5.45 -1.68
C ILE A 255 7.97 5.66 -0.49
N PRO A 256 9.03 6.48 -0.62
CA PRO A 256 9.84 6.88 0.53
C PRO A 256 8.97 7.65 1.53
N VAL A 257 9.03 7.31 2.83
CA VAL A 257 8.29 8.03 3.88
C VAL A 257 9.25 8.87 4.72
N SER A 258 10.26 8.22 5.30
CA SER A 258 11.38 8.82 6.04
C SER A 258 12.53 7.78 6.08
N PRO A 259 13.74 8.12 6.52
CA PRO A 259 14.78 7.12 6.73
C PRO A 259 14.28 5.93 7.58
N GLY A 260 14.46 4.70 7.09
CA GLY A 260 13.96 3.49 7.76
C GLY A 260 12.47 3.21 7.64
N TYR A 261 11.74 4.01 6.85
CA TYR A 261 10.32 3.82 6.61
C TYR A 261 9.96 4.07 5.14
N SER A 262 9.20 3.14 4.60
CA SER A 262 8.64 3.22 3.26
C SER A 262 7.16 2.90 3.29
N ARG A 263 6.49 3.13 2.17
CA ARG A 263 5.10 2.74 1.96
C ARG A 263 5.03 1.96 0.67
N ILE A 264 4.45 0.77 0.72
CA ILE A 264 4.13 0.00 -0.46
C ILE A 264 2.66 0.20 -0.82
N MET A 265 2.39 0.46 -2.09
CA MET A 265 1.06 0.38 -2.67
C MET A 265 1.10 -0.69 -3.76
N PHE A 266 0.31 -1.73 -3.58
CA PHE A 266 0.28 -2.91 -4.44
C PHE A 266 -1.07 -3.02 -5.13
N ALA A 267 -1.04 -3.20 -6.45
CA ALA A 267 -2.19 -3.52 -7.28
C ALA A 267 -1.94 -4.80 -8.08
N SER A 268 -2.96 -5.64 -8.20
CA SER A 268 -2.91 -6.89 -8.96
C SER A 268 -3.98 -6.92 -10.05
N PRO A 269 -3.83 -6.17 -11.16
CA PRO A 269 -4.82 -6.18 -12.22
C PRO A 269 -4.79 -7.51 -12.98
N ARG A 270 -5.96 -8.11 -13.20
CA ARG A 270 -6.12 -9.36 -13.96
C ARG A 270 -7.40 -9.38 -14.79
N ASN A 271 -7.37 -10.01 -15.96
CA ASN A 271 -8.53 -10.09 -16.87
C ASN A 271 -9.32 -11.41 -16.78
N PHE A 272 -9.00 -12.27 -15.82
CA PHE A 272 -9.65 -13.57 -15.61
C PHE A 272 -10.12 -13.70 -14.16
N ALA A 273 -11.15 -14.52 -13.94
CA ALA A 273 -11.80 -14.72 -12.64
C ALA A 273 -12.17 -13.39 -11.94
N THR A 274 -12.50 -12.36 -12.72
CA THR A 274 -12.89 -11.01 -12.26
C THR A 274 -14.20 -11.02 -11.46
N TRP A 275 -15.01 -12.07 -11.61
CA TRP A 275 -16.21 -12.31 -10.80
C TRP A 275 -15.89 -12.39 -9.31
N ALA A 276 -14.70 -12.87 -8.93
CA ALA A 276 -14.32 -13.03 -7.53
C ALA A 276 -14.27 -11.68 -6.80
N ASP A 277 -13.83 -10.61 -7.47
CA ASP A 277 -13.74 -9.27 -6.87
C ASP A 277 -15.11 -8.62 -6.66
N ARG A 278 -16.19 -9.17 -7.25
CA ARG A 278 -17.57 -8.74 -7.01
C ARG A 278 -18.23 -9.44 -5.81
N ILE A 279 -17.75 -10.63 -5.46
CA ILE A 279 -18.35 -11.47 -4.40
C ILE A 279 -17.52 -11.41 -3.12
N VAL A 280 -16.19 -11.38 -3.25
CA VAL A 280 -15.25 -11.37 -2.13
C VAL A 280 -14.93 -9.92 -1.77
N PRO A 281 -15.25 -9.47 -0.54
CA PRO A 281 -14.89 -8.13 -0.10
C PRO A 281 -13.38 -7.88 -0.16
N ARG A 282 -12.99 -6.65 -0.53
CA ARG A 282 -11.59 -6.24 -0.70
C ARG A 282 -10.71 -6.61 0.50
N TRP A 283 -11.18 -6.39 1.73
CA TRP A 283 -10.42 -6.67 2.95
C TRP A 283 -10.03 -8.15 3.12
N ILE A 284 -10.78 -9.10 2.53
CA ILE A 284 -10.44 -10.53 2.61
C ILE A 284 -9.17 -10.81 1.80
N PHE A 285 -9.03 -10.22 0.61
CA PHE A 285 -7.79 -10.33 -0.17
C PHE A 285 -6.59 -9.75 0.59
N HIS A 286 -6.82 -8.68 1.36
CA HIS A 286 -5.78 -8.03 2.14
C HIS A 286 -5.25 -8.93 3.27
N LEU A 287 -6.00 -9.93 3.76
CA LEU A 287 -5.50 -10.84 4.79
C LEU A 287 -4.26 -11.60 4.32
N GLY A 288 -4.33 -12.17 3.11
CA GLY A 288 -3.21 -12.89 2.49
C GLY A 288 -2.07 -11.95 2.11
N GLN A 289 -2.38 -10.77 1.54
CA GLN A 289 -1.37 -9.79 1.16
C GLN A 289 -0.60 -9.24 2.37
N ASN A 290 -1.28 -8.96 3.49
CA ASN A 290 -0.60 -8.54 4.72
C ASN A 290 0.29 -9.65 5.27
N LEU A 291 -0.13 -10.92 5.16
CA LEU A 291 0.69 -12.04 5.61
C LEU A 291 1.98 -12.18 4.79
N ILE A 292 1.92 -11.97 3.47
CA ILE A 292 3.10 -11.92 2.58
C ILE A 292 4.02 -10.75 2.97
N LEU A 293 3.47 -9.59 3.31
CA LEU A 293 4.30 -8.46 3.74
C LEU A 293 4.95 -8.71 5.12
N ASP A 294 4.29 -9.46 6.02
CA ASP A 294 4.82 -9.78 7.35
C ASP A 294 5.98 -10.76 7.32
N SER A 295 6.00 -11.69 6.36
CA SER A 295 7.14 -12.60 6.17
C SER A 295 8.43 -11.84 5.89
N ASP A 296 8.36 -10.75 5.13
CA ASP A 296 9.56 -9.96 4.81
C ASP A 296 9.89 -8.89 5.88
N LEU A 297 8.93 -8.51 6.72
CA LEU A 297 9.03 -7.25 7.46
C LEU A 297 10.19 -7.22 8.45
N TYR A 298 10.28 -8.22 9.33
CA TYR A 298 11.31 -8.27 10.36
C TYR A 298 12.71 -8.50 9.76
N LEU A 299 12.82 -9.38 8.76
CA LEU A 299 14.12 -9.72 8.17
C LEU A 299 14.74 -8.51 7.46
N LEU A 300 13.95 -7.79 6.66
CA LEU A 300 14.42 -6.60 5.94
C LEU A 300 14.69 -5.42 6.87
N HIS A 301 13.92 -5.27 7.94
CA HIS A 301 14.19 -4.27 8.98
C HIS A 301 15.58 -4.44 9.62
N VAL A 302 15.96 -5.68 9.92
CA VAL A 302 17.27 -5.99 10.50
C VAL A 302 18.37 -5.86 9.45
N GLU A 303 18.12 -6.32 8.22
CA GLU A 303 19.06 -6.21 7.10
C GLU A 303 19.45 -4.76 6.82
N GLU A 304 18.47 -3.84 6.75
CA GLU A 304 18.73 -2.41 6.51
C GLU A 304 19.72 -1.82 7.52
N ARG A 305 19.59 -2.16 8.80
CA ARG A 305 20.47 -1.66 9.87
C ARG A 305 21.90 -2.13 9.71
N LYS A 306 22.07 -3.42 9.37
CA LYS A 306 23.41 -3.99 9.10
C LYS A 306 24.04 -3.39 7.86
N LEU A 307 23.27 -3.23 6.78
CA LEU A 307 23.76 -2.61 5.54
C LEU A 307 24.19 -1.17 5.78
N LYS A 308 23.45 -0.46 6.61
CA LYS A 308 23.77 0.92 6.94
C LYS A 308 25.10 1.08 7.69
N GLU A 309 25.43 0.17 8.61
CA GLU A 309 26.72 0.17 9.32
C GLU A 309 27.91 0.08 8.35
N ILE A 310 27.71 -0.57 7.19
CA ILE A 310 28.74 -0.76 6.16
C ILE A 310 28.76 0.42 5.14
N GLY A 311 27.61 1.08 4.97
CA GLY A 311 27.43 2.26 4.12
C GLY A 311 26.96 1.94 2.69
N SER A 312 25.99 2.73 2.19
CA SER A 312 25.24 2.48 0.94
C SER A 312 26.10 2.35 -0.33
N TYR A 313 27.24 3.05 -0.41
CA TYR A 313 28.14 2.98 -1.57
C TYR A 313 28.96 1.68 -1.64
N ASN A 314 29.12 0.98 -0.52
CA ASN A 314 29.94 -0.23 -0.40
C ASN A 314 29.10 -1.52 -0.39
N TRP A 315 27.86 -1.49 -0.90
CA TRP A 315 26.95 -2.64 -0.82
C TRP A 315 27.55 -3.95 -1.37
N HIS A 316 28.39 -3.89 -2.40
CA HIS A 316 29.08 -5.06 -2.98
C HIS A 316 30.16 -5.67 -2.05
N LYS A 317 30.61 -4.92 -1.03
CA LYS A 317 31.46 -5.43 0.05
C LYS A 317 30.64 -6.05 1.17
N ALA A 318 29.40 -5.59 1.34
CA ALA A 318 28.47 -6.07 2.36
C ALA A 318 27.75 -7.36 1.93
N CYS A 319 27.37 -7.45 0.66
CA CYS A 319 26.55 -8.52 0.10
C CYS A 319 27.31 -9.28 -0.97
N TYR A 320 27.23 -10.61 -0.90
CA TYR A 320 27.71 -11.50 -1.95
C TYR A 320 26.55 -11.92 -2.84
N VAL A 321 26.53 -11.43 -4.08
CA VAL A 321 25.45 -11.64 -5.07
C VAL A 321 25.98 -12.34 -6.34
N PRO A 322 26.34 -13.64 -6.25
CA PRO A 322 27.11 -14.30 -7.30
C PRO A 322 26.27 -14.82 -8.46
N THR A 323 24.94 -14.80 -8.35
CA THR A 323 24.07 -15.54 -9.27
C THR A 323 23.32 -14.61 -10.22
N LYS A 324 22.74 -15.20 -11.28
CA LYS A 324 21.83 -14.48 -12.15
C LYS A 324 20.50 -14.12 -11.46
N ALA A 325 20.15 -14.75 -10.34
CA ALA A 325 18.96 -14.37 -9.57
C ALA A 325 19.06 -12.91 -9.08
N ASP A 326 20.29 -12.44 -8.82
CA ASP A 326 20.59 -11.12 -8.28
C ASP A 326 20.66 -10.02 -9.37
N ALA A 327 20.47 -10.37 -10.65
CA ALA A 327 20.78 -9.50 -11.78
C ALA A 327 20.00 -8.17 -11.75
N ILE A 328 18.72 -8.19 -11.35
CA ILE A 328 17.87 -6.99 -11.29
C ILE A 328 18.26 -6.12 -10.10
N VAL A 329 18.53 -6.72 -8.94
CA VAL A 329 19.02 -6.02 -7.73
C VAL A 329 20.34 -5.30 -8.04
N ALA A 330 21.30 -6.01 -8.64
CA ALA A 330 22.57 -5.42 -9.05
C ALA A 330 22.39 -4.30 -10.09
N ALA A 331 21.46 -4.46 -11.04
CA ALA A 331 21.11 -3.43 -12.01
C ALA A 331 20.50 -2.18 -11.34
N PHE A 332 19.62 -2.36 -10.37
CA PHE A 332 19.01 -1.28 -9.60
C PHE A 332 20.03 -0.51 -8.77
N ARG A 333 20.92 -1.19 -8.04
CA ARG A 333 22.00 -0.52 -7.29
C ARG A 333 22.93 0.29 -8.21
N ARG A 334 23.28 -0.23 -9.39
CA ARG A 334 24.04 0.53 -10.41
C ARG A 334 23.27 1.75 -10.90
N TRP A 335 21.98 1.58 -11.18
CA TRP A 335 21.10 2.67 -11.61
C TRP A 335 21.00 3.77 -10.53
N LEU A 336 20.76 3.39 -9.28
CA LEU A 336 20.62 4.28 -8.13
C LEU A 336 21.90 5.11 -7.91
N ASN A 337 23.07 4.46 -7.96
CA ASN A 337 24.36 5.14 -7.84
C ASN A 337 24.60 6.12 -8.99
N LYS A 338 24.31 5.70 -10.23
CA LYS A 338 24.60 6.50 -11.43
C LYS A 338 23.66 7.70 -11.60
N TYR A 339 22.37 7.54 -11.31
CA TYR A 339 21.34 8.52 -11.67
C TYR A 339 20.67 9.20 -10.48
N ALA A 340 20.79 8.66 -9.26
CA ALA A 340 20.12 9.19 -8.07
C ALA A 340 21.07 9.46 -6.89
N GLY A 341 22.40 9.42 -7.10
CA GLY A 341 23.38 9.69 -6.06
C GLY A 341 23.48 8.60 -4.98
N GLY A 342 22.88 7.43 -5.19
CA GLY A 342 23.02 6.25 -4.31
C GLY A 342 22.01 6.14 -3.16
N GLN A 343 21.13 7.13 -2.96
CA GLN A 343 20.10 7.12 -1.91
C GLN A 343 18.99 8.12 -2.22
N VAL A 344 17.86 8.03 -1.52
CA VAL A 344 16.81 9.07 -1.56
C VAL A 344 17.38 10.41 -1.09
N ASP A 345 17.14 11.47 -1.87
CA ASP A 345 17.43 12.84 -1.46
C ASP A 345 16.38 13.35 -0.46
N TRP A 346 16.79 13.44 0.79
CA TRP A 346 15.98 13.93 1.90
C TRP A 346 16.01 15.45 2.08
N ARG A 347 16.66 16.20 1.17
CA ARG A 347 16.78 17.67 1.20
C ARG A 347 17.27 18.24 2.54
N GLY A 348 18.19 17.52 3.19
CA GLY A 348 18.77 17.92 4.48
C GLY A 348 17.81 17.83 5.69
N LYS A 349 16.60 17.27 5.54
CA LYS A 349 15.64 17.14 6.67
C LYS A 349 16.06 16.10 7.71
N TYR A 350 16.92 15.15 7.34
CA TYR A 350 17.38 14.08 8.22
C TYR A 350 18.91 14.02 8.24
N SER A 351 19.46 13.64 9.40
CA SER A 351 20.90 13.37 9.60
C SER A 351 21.39 12.14 8.84
N GLY A 352 20.46 11.36 8.29
CA GLY A 352 20.74 10.05 7.72
C GLY A 352 20.71 8.93 8.74
N GLU A 353 20.46 9.18 10.04
CA GLU A 353 20.28 8.15 11.09
C GLU A 353 18.96 7.36 10.95
N LEU A 354 18.95 6.12 11.44
CA LEU A 354 17.78 5.24 11.38
C LEU A 354 17.11 5.29 12.74
N PRO A 355 15.77 5.21 12.80
CA PRO A 355 15.06 5.07 14.06
C PRO A 355 15.50 3.79 14.80
N PRO A 356 15.47 3.80 16.14
CA PRO A 356 15.74 2.60 16.93
C PRO A 356 14.75 1.49 16.56
N THR A 357 15.18 0.23 16.67
CA THR A 357 14.31 -0.92 16.44
C THR A 357 13.24 -0.98 17.53
N PRO A 358 11.95 -0.88 17.18
CA PRO A 358 10.87 -1.03 18.14
C PRO A 358 10.68 -2.52 18.52
N PRO A 359 9.91 -2.82 19.57
CA PRO A 359 9.48 -4.19 19.86
C PRO A 359 8.81 -4.83 18.64
N ARG A 360 8.98 -6.14 18.49
CA ARG A 360 8.47 -6.92 17.35
C ARG A 360 6.96 -6.74 17.11
N GLU A 361 6.18 -6.62 18.19
CA GLU A 361 4.73 -6.37 18.13
C GLU A 361 4.38 -5.02 17.48
N GLN A 362 5.14 -3.97 17.80
CA GLN A 362 4.95 -2.66 17.18
C GLN A 362 5.45 -2.66 15.73
N LEU A 363 6.53 -3.40 15.45
CA LEU A 363 7.09 -3.53 14.11
C LEU A 363 6.11 -4.21 13.14
N LEU A 364 5.44 -5.27 13.60
CA LEU A 364 4.45 -6.04 12.84
C LEU A 364 3.01 -5.54 13.03
N ASP A 365 2.82 -4.36 13.65
CA ASP A 365 1.47 -3.82 13.83
C ASP A 365 0.83 -3.46 12.49
N ARG A 366 -0.24 -4.19 12.15
CA ARG A 366 -1.06 -3.97 10.97
C ARG A 366 -2.06 -2.85 11.18
N TYR A 367 -2.40 -2.50 12.43
CA TYR A 367 -3.49 -1.56 12.64
C TYR A 367 -3.12 -0.17 12.13
N TRP A 368 -1.98 0.34 12.60
CA TRP A 368 -1.47 1.65 12.21
C TRP A 368 -0.83 1.64 10.82
N THR A 369 -0.19 0.53 10.43
CA THR A 369 0.45 0.47 9.12
C THR A 369 -0.52 0.22 7.96
N HIS A 370 -1.71 -0.33 8.21
CA HIS A 370 -2.67 -0.67 7.17
C HIS A 370 -4.14 -0.41 7.55
N THR A 371 -4.66 -1.05 8.60
CA THR A 371 -6.11 -1.13 8.88
C THR A 371 -6.78 0.23 9.00
N VAL A 372 -6.15 1.18 9.69
CA VAL A 372 -6.71 2.53 9.88
C VAL A 372 -6.74 3.34 8.58
N ASN A 373 -5.83 3.05 7.65
CA ASN A 373 -5.64 3.78 6.39
C ASN A 373 -6.38 3.15 5.20
N CYS A 374 -6.89 1.93 5.33
CA CYS A 374 -7.63 1.22 4.30
C CYS A 374 -9.13 1.26 4.60
N THR A 375 -9.94 1.85 3.72
CA THR A 375 -11.38 2.01 3.95
C THR A 375 -12.10 0.67 4.15
N SER A 376 -11.77 -0.33 3.34
CA SER A 376 -12.39 -1.65 3.43
C SER A 376 -11.99 -2.40 4.71
N CYS A 377 -10.72 -2.34 5.12
CA CYS A 377 -10.26 -3.03 6.32
C CYS A 377 -10.74 -2.31 7.58
N ASN A 378 -10.78 -0.98 7.60
CA ASN A 378 -11.31 -0.19 8.71
C ASN A 378 -12.80 -0.49 8.96
N LEU A 379 -13.60 -0.54 7.88
CA LEU A 379 -15.02 -0.87 7.96
C LEU A 379 -15.24 -2.31 8.44
N ALA A 380 -14.49 -3.27 7.90
CA ALA A 380 -14.53 -4.66 8.36
C ALA A 380 -14.15 -4.78 9.84
N TYR A 381 -13.04 -4.16 10.24
CA TYR A 381 -12.58 -4.12 11.63
C TYR A 381 -13.69 -3.60 12.55
N LYS A 382 -14.28 -2.43 12.26
CA LYS A 382 -15.38 -1.87 13.07
C LYS A 382 -16.60 -2.79 13.13
N GLY A 383 -17.02 -3.34 11.99
CA GLY A 383 -18.17 -4.24 11.91
C GLY A 383 -17.96 -5.55 12.69
N LEU A 384 -16.77 -6.14 12.60
CA LEU A 384 -16.41 -7.36 13.32
C LEU A 384 -16.31 -7.12 14.83
N ASN A 385 -15.74 -5.99 15.27
CA ASN A 385 -15.72 -5.63 16.70
C ASN A 385 -17.15 -5.39 17.24
N ALA A 386 -18.03 -4.73 16.46
CA ALA A 386 -19.42 -4.57 16.85
C ALA A 386 -20.13 -5.94 16.97
N LEU A 387 -19.90 -6.85 16.02
CA LEU A 387 -20.45 -8.20 16.06
C LEU A 387 -19.95 -8.99 17.28
N GLU A 388 -18.66 -8.87 17.62
CA GLU A 388 -18.09 -9.50 18.81
C GLU A 388 -18.85 -9.08 20.08
N VAL A 389 -19.08 -7.78 20.26
CA VAL A 389 -19.82 -7.24 21.40
C VAL A 389 -21.27 -7.69 21.38
N ILE A 390 -21.93 -7.68 20.22
CA ILE A 390 -23.33 -8.15 20.08
C ILE A 390 -23.44 -9.63 20.49
N LEU A 391 -22.50 -10.48 20.09
CA LEU A 391 -22.48 -11.90 20.47
C LEU A 391 -22.31 -12.08 21.98
N GLN A 392 -21.47 -11.26 22.62
CA GLN A 392 -21.31 -11.27 24.09
C GLN A 392 -22.60 -10.85 24.81
N ILE A 393 -23.22 -9.76 24.37
CA ILE A 393 -24.49 -9.27 24.92
C ILE A 393 -25.61 -10.31 24.71
N ALA A 394 -25.68 -10.91 23.53
CA ALA A 394 -26.65 -11.97 23.23
C ALA A 394 -26.45 -13.19 24.14
N SER A 395 -25.20 -13.61 24.37
CA SER A 395 -24.88 -14.70 25.30
C SER A 395 -25.39 -14.40 26.72
N ILE A 396 -25.03 -13.23 27.27
CA ILE A 396 -25.45 -12.81 28.62
C ILE A 396 -26.98 -12.66 28.69
N GLY A 397 -27.60 -12.07 27.67
CA GLY A 397 -29.05 -11.89 27.58
C GLY A 397 -29.80 -13.22 27.58
N VAL A 398 -29.35 -14.20 26.79
CA VAL A 398 -29.96 -15.54 26.74
C VAL A 398 -29.81 -16.28 28.08
N VAL A 399 -28.64 -16.18 28.73
CA VAL A 399 -28.46 -16.71 30.09
C VAL A 399 -29.42 -16.04 31.09
N GLY A 400 -29.56 -14.72 31.00
CA GLY A 400 -30.50 -13.95 31.82
C GLY A 400 -31.95 -14.38 31.64
N ILE A 401 -32.39 -14.63 30.40
CA ILE A 401 -33.73 -15.16 30.09
C ILE A 401 -33.93 -16.53 30.75
N VAL A 402 -32.96 -17.44 30.61
CA VAL A 402 -33.04 -18.78 31.20
C VAL A 402 -33.08 -18.71 32.73
N ALA A 403 -32.31 -17.81 33.33
CA ALA A 403 -32.25 -17.61 34.78
C ALA A 403 -33.53 -16.97 35.36
N ALA A 404 -34.16 -16.04 34.63
CA ALA A 404 -35.39 -15.37 35.04
C ALA A 404 -36.67 -16.19 34.80
N ALA A 405 -36.61 -17.21 33.94
CA ALA A 405 -37.75 -18.05 33.62
C ALA A 405 -38.19 -18.89 34.84
N LYS A 406 -39.45 -18.70 35.28
CA LYS A 406 -40.04 -19.47 36.38
C LYS A 406 -40.13 -20.96 36.02
N GLN A 407 -40.21 -21.82 37.03
CA GLN A 407 -40.41 -23.26 36.84
C GLN A 407 -41.69 -23.52 36.02
N GLY A 408 -41.57 -24.36 34.99
CA GLY A 408 -42.66 -24.68 34.05
C GLY A 408 -42.86 -23.71 32.88
N MET A 409 -42.21 -22.54 32.85
CA MET A 409 -42.34 -21.59 31.72
C MET A 409 -41.58 -22.01 30.45
N LEU A 410 -40.50 -22.77 30.61
CA LEU A 410 -39.71 -23.30 29.49
C LEU A 410 -39.72 -24.83 29.58
N SER A 411 -39.90 -25.48 28.42
CA SER A 411 -39.65 -26.91 28.34
C SER A 411 -38.17 -27.21 28.61
N VAL A 412 -37.88 -28.42 29.08
CA VAL A 412 -36.51 -28.87 29.33
C VAL A 412 -35.66 -28.73 28.06
N VAL A 413 -36.22 -29.11 26.91
CA VAL A 413 -35.56 -28.96 25.60
C VAL A 413 -35.27 -27.49 25.30
N ALA A 414 -36.26 -26.60 25.46
CA ALA A 414 -36.08 -25.16 25.18
C ALA A 414 -35.00 -24.54 26.09
N ARG A 415 -34.95 -24.93 27.37
CA ARG A 415 -33.93 -24.48 28.31
C ARG A 415 -32.53 -24.91 27.88
N TYR A 416 -32.34 -26.18 27.51
CA TYR A 416 -31.05 -26.65 27.01
C TYR A 416 -30.66 -25.99 25.69
N SER A 417 -31.60 -25.82 24.75
CA SER A 417 -31.33 -25.13 23.48
C SER A 417 -30.86 -23.69 23.70
N LEU A 418 -31.51 -22.94 24.60
CA LEU A 418 -31.10 -21.56 24.92
C LEU A 418 -29.71 -21.50 25.55
N VAL A 419 -29.39 -22.41 26.48
CA VAL A 419 -28.04 -22.49 27.07
C VAL A 419 -26.99 -22.80 26.00
N THR A 420 -27.28 -23.72 25.08
CA THR A 420 -26.38 -24.02 23.95
C THR A 420 -26.18 -22.81 23.04
N VAL A 421 -27.25 -22.08 22.70
CA VAL A 421 -27.14 -20.83 21.92
C VAL A 421 -26.27 -19.81 22.64
N ALA A 422 -26.47 -19.60 23.94
CA ALA A 422 -25.65 -18.68 24.73
C ALA A 422 -24.17 -19.07 24.71
N LEU A 423 -23.87 -20.37 24.85
CA LEU A 423 -22.50 -20.88 24.80
C LEU A 423 -21.87 -20.68 23.41
N LEU A 424 -22.62 -20.99 22.34
CA LEU A 424 -22.15 -20.79 20.96
C LEU A 424 -21.88 -19.32 20.67
N CYS A 425 -22.75 -18.40 21.12
CA CYS A 425 -22.51 -16.96 21.00
C CYS A 425 -21.23 -16.54 21.72
N PHE A 426 -21.00 -17.03 22.94
CA PHE A 426 -19.78 -16.72 23.70
C PHE A 426 -18.52 -17.25 22.99
N VAL A 427 -18.52 -18.53 22.59
CA VAL A 427 -17.39 -19.15 21.89
C VAL A 427 -17.11 -18.44 20.57
N ALA A 428 -18.16 -18.12 19.80
CA ALA A 428 -18.04 -17.35 18.57
C ALA A 428 -17.44 -15.96 18.81
N SER A 429 -17.82 -15.27 19.90
CA SER A 429 -17.23 -13.98 20.26
C SER A 429 -15.73 -14.09 20.59
N ARG A 430 -15.30 -15.16 21.28
CA ARG A 430 -13.89 -15.36 21.63
C ARG A 430 -13.04 -15.71 20.42
N TRP A 431 -13.58 -16.57 19.55
CA TRP A 431 -12.97 -16.84 18.25
C TRP A 431 -12.84 -15.57 17.41
N LEU A 432 -13.89 -14.75 17.37
CA LEU A 432 -13.90 -13.51 16.60
C LEU A 432 -12.91 -12.49 17.15
N SER A 433 -12.80 -12.34 18.47
CA SER A 433 -11.79 -11.49 19.12
C SER A 433 -10.37 -11.90 18.72
N HIS A 434 -10.06 -13.20 18.76
CA HIS A 434 -8.76 -13.72 18.32
C HIS A 434 -8.54 -13.50 16.81
N PHE A 435 -9.56 -13.74 15.99
CA PHE A 435 -9.51 -13.49 14.55
C PHE A 435 -9.22 -12.02 14.25
N ILE A 436 -9.90 -11.09 14.93
CA ILE A 436 -9.70 -9.65 14.77
C ILE A 436 -8.28 -9.27 15.14
N TYR A 437 -7.80 -9.70 16.31
CA TYR A 437 -6.44 -9.40 16.76
C TYR A 437 -5.39 -9.92 15.77
N LYS A 438 -5.48 -11.21 15.41
CA LYS A 438 -4.53 -11.86 14.50
C LYS A 438 -4.48 -11.20 13.12
N ASN A 439 -5.62 -10.76 12.60
CA ASN A 439 -5.71 -10.29 11.22
C ASN A 439 -5.52 -8.78 11.07
N PHE A 440 -5.95 -7.98 12.05
CA PHE A 440 -5.98 -6.52 11.95
C PHE A 440 -4.98 -5.79 12.86
N HIS A 441 -4.40 -6.47 13.86
CA HIS A 441 -3.40 -5.91 14.77
C HIS A 441 -2.05 -6.59 14.59
N PHE A 442 -1.90 -7.83 15.02
CA PHE A 442 -0.60 -8.48 15.08
C PHE A 442 -0.68 -9.96 14.73
N HIS A 443 0.22 -10.41 13.87
CA HIS A 443 0.46 -11.82 13.60
C HIS A 443 1.97 -12.03 13.67
N ASP A 444 2.42 -12.78 14.67
CA ASP A 444 3.82 -13.16 14.69
C ASP A 444 4.13 -14.06 13.50
N TYR A 445 5.17 -13.71 12.75
CA TYR A 445 5.62 -14.49 11.61
C TYR A 445 6.96 -15.14 11.92
N ASP A 446 6.90 -16.38 12.39
CA ASP A 446 8.07 -17.21 12.62
C ASP A 446 8.25 -18.21 11.46
N HIS A 447 9.36 -18.06 10.74
CA HIS A 447 9.70 -18.91 9.60
C HIS A 447 10.01 -20.35 10.03
N ALA A 448 10.44 -20.58 11.28
CA ALA A 448 10.82 -21.90 11.76
C ALA A 448 9.62 -22.85 11.94
N PHE A 449 8.42 -22.29 12.13
CA PHE A 449 7.18 -23.06 12.36
C PHE A 449 6.27 -23.14 11.13
N ARG A 450 6.80 -22.84 9.94
CA ARG A 450 6.04 -22.82 8.68
C ARG A 450 6.24 -24.07 7.82
#